data_AF-A0A2P5D045-F1
#
_entry.id   AF-A0A2P5D045-F1
#
_cell.length_a   1.000
_cell.length_b   1.000
_cell.length_c   1.000
_cell.angle_alpha   90.00
_cell.angle_beta   90.00
_cell.angle_gamma   90.00
#
_symmetry.space_group_name_H-M   'P 1'
#
loop_
_entity.id
_entity.type
_entity.pdbx_description
1 polymer ?
#
loop_
_entity_poly.entity_id
_entity_poly.type
_entity_poly.pdbx_seq_one_letter_code
_entity_poly.pdbx_strand_id
1 'polypeptide(L)'
;MNQTLLEKVRCVLSNARLGKVFWAGAITYACHLINRLPSTAIECKTPLEVWSGKPASDYDSLHVFGFTTYYHVKESKLDPRAKKALFMSISSGVKGYRLWCLSSKKILFSRDVTFDEFAILKKVTEDQEKTISIPQQVEPSQ
;
A
#
# COMPACT_ATOMS: atom_id res chain seq x y z
N MET A 1 -3.22 15.04 -15.33
CA MET A 1 -2.36 14.12 -14.54
C MET A 1 -2.36 14.45 -13.05
N ASN A 2 -2.14 15.72 -12.65
CA ASN A 2 -2.03 16.09 -11.22
C ASN A 2 -3.31 15.77 -10.42
N GLN A 3 -4.49 15.98 -11.00
CA GLN A 3 -5.76 15.63 -10.35
C GLN A 3 -5.88 14.12 -10.10
N THR A 4 -5.65 13.28 -11.13
CA THR A 4 -5.68 11.82 -11.02
C THR A 4 -4.71 11.30 -9.96
N LEU A 5 -3.51 11.89 -9.88
CA LEU A 5 -2.52 11.52 -8.87
C LEU A 5 -3.03 11.82 -7.46
N LEU A 6 -3.60 13.01 -7.23
CA LEU A 6 -4.14 13.39 -5.93
C LEU A 6 -5.33 12.53 -5.51
N GLU A 7 -6.21 12.15 -6.44
CA GLU A 7 -7.31 11.22 -6.16
C GLU A 7 -6.78 9.84 -5.73
N LYS A 8 -5.76 9.31 -6.42
CA LYS A 8 -5.13 8.05 -6.00
C LYS A 8 -4.47 8.16 -4.63
N VAL A 9 -3.83 9.30 -4.33
CA VAL A 9 -3.23 9.56 -3.00
C VAL A 9 -4.29 9.58 -1.91
N ARG A 10 -5.43 10.24 -2.15
CA ARG A 10 -6.56 10.27 -1.21
C ARG A 10 -7.10 8.86 -0.97
N CYS A 11 -7.28 8.07 -2.03
CA CYS A 11 -7.71 6.68 -1.95
C CYS A 11 -6.74 5.82 -1.13
N VAL A 12 -5.43 5.90 -1.42
CA VAL A 12 -4.38 5.16 -0.71
C VAL A 12 -4.33 5.51 0.79
N LEU A 13 -4.42 6.79 1.13
CA LEU A 13 -4.45 7.24 2.53
C LEU A 13 -5.73 6.79 3.26
N SER A 14 -6.88 6.86 2.57
CA SER A 14 -8.18 6.43 3.11
C SER A 14 -8.19 4.93 3.39
N ASN A 15 -7.72 4.12 2.45
CA ASN A 15 -7.61 2.66 2.61
C ASN A 15 -6.72 2.29 3.81
N ALA A 16 -5.58 2.97 3.96
CA ALA A 16 -4.67 2.75 5.07
C ALA A 16 -5.15 3.31 6.42
N ARG A 17 -6.23 4.11 6.43
CA ARG A 17 -6.67 4.90 7.60
C ARG A 17 -5.54 5.75 8.19
N LEU A 18 -4.69 6.30 7.32
CA LEU A 18 -3.54 7.12 7.71
C LEU A 18 -3.83 8.61 7.51
N GLY A 19 -3.32 9.42 8.45
CA GLY A 19 -3.48 10.87 8.40
C GLY A 19 -2.68 11.53 7.27
N LYS A 20 -3.00 12.81 6.99
CA LYS A 20 -2.36 13.62 5.94
C LYS A 20 -0.84 13.74 6.09
N VAL A 21 -0.28 13.50 7.28
CA VAL A 21 1.18 13.53 7.53
C VAL A 21 1.95 12.58 6.61
N PHE A 22 1.31 11.49 6.19
CA PHE A 22 1.92 10.45 5.35
C PHE A 22 1.80 10.71 3.84
N TRP A 23 1.30 11.88 3.43
CA TRP A 23 1.02 12.22 2.03
C TRP A 23 2.22 12.04 1.10
N ALA A 24 3.43 12.40 1.53
CA ALA A 24 4.64 12.29 0.71
C ALA A 24 4.96 10.83 0.34
N GLY A 25 4.75 9.89 1.28
CA GLY A 25 4.88 8.47 1.02
C GLY A 25 3.79 7.95 0.08
N ALA A 26 2.55 8.38 0.31
CA ALA A 26 1.42 8.00 -0.52
C ALA A 26 1.55 8.51 -1.98
N ILE A 27 2.08 9.71 -2.20
CA ILE A 27 2.39 10.22 -3.55
C ILE A 27 3.41 9.34 -4.25
N THR A 28 4.50 9.01 -3.55
CA THR A 28 5.57 8.17 -4.12
C THR A 28 5.02 6.81 -4.52
N TYR A 29 4.20 6.21 -3.65
CA TYR A 29 3.54 4.94 -3.91
C TYR A 29 2.52 5.02 -5.07
N ALA A 30 1.68 6.05 -5.09
CA ALA A 30 0.69 6.26 -6.16
C ALA A 30 1.36 6.47 -7.52
N CYS A 31 2.45 7.23 -7.57
CA CYS A 31 3.26 7.41 -8.78
C CYS A 31 3.86 6.08 -9.25
N HIS A 32 4.44 5.31 -8.32
CA HIS A 32 4.98 3.99 -8.61
C HIS A 32 3.95 3.04 -9.21
N LEU A 33 2.71 3.10 -8.69
CA LEU A 33 1.58 2.31 -9.16
C LEU A 33 1.08 2.78 -10.54
N ILE A 34 0.89 4.10 -10.74
CA ILE A 34 0.46 4.65 -12.04
C ILE A 34 1.40 4.22 -13.16
N ASN A 35 2.71 4.22 -12.91
CA ASN A 35 3.70 3.87 -13.92
C ASN A 35 3.70 2.38 -14.29
N ARG A 36 3.15 1.51 -13.44
CA ARG A 36 3.14 0.05 -13.62
C ARG A 36 1.76 -0.53 -13.92
N LEU A 37 0.71 0.27 -13.80
CA LEU A 37 -0.62 -0.18 -14.18
C LEU A 37 -0.81 -0.04 -15.69
N PRO A 38 -1.45 -1.03 -16.33
CA PRO A 38 -1.81 -0.92 -17.74
C PRO A 38 -2.81 0.23 -17.92
N SER A 39 -2.66 0.98 -19.00
CA SER A 39 -3.56 2.07 -19.34
C SER A 39 -4.24 1.81 -20.67
N THR A 40 -5.57 1.91 -20.70
CA THR A 40 -6.35 1.80 -21.94
C THR A 40 -5.97 2.87 -22.97
N ALA A 41 -5.51 4.03 -22.51
CA ALA A 41 -5.03 5.11 -23.38
C ALA A 41 -3.75 4.75 -24.15
N ILE A 42 -3.02 3.70 -23.73
CA ILE A 42 -1.75 3.28 -24.32
C ILE A 42 -1.85 1.81 -24.75
N GLU A 43 -2.99 1.40 -25.31
CA GLU A 43 -3.22 0.03 -25.80
C GLU A 43 -2.98 -1.04 -24.72
N CYS A 44 -3.37 -0.74 -23.47
CA CYS A 44 -3.16 -1.61 -22.30
C CYS A 44 -1.68 -1.89 -21.96
N LYS A 45 -0.74 -1.10 -22.49
CA LYS A 45 0.68 -1.12 -22.07
C LYS A 45 0.86 -0.32 -20.78
N THR A 46 1.92 -0.62 -20.03
CA THR A 46 2.27 0.19 -18.86
C THR A 46 3.06 1.44 -19.28
N PRO A 47 2.88 2.59 -18.61
CA PRO A 47 3.69 3.78 -18.91
C PRO A 47 5.20 3.52 -18.78
N LEU A 48 5.60 2.66 -17.83
CA LEU A 48 6.99 2.23 -17.66
C LEU A 48 7.51 1.44 -18.86
N GLU A 49 6.69 0.56 -19.42
CA GLU A 49 7.00 -0.18 -20.66
C GLU A 49 7.24 0.74 -21.83
N VAL A 50 6.34 1.69 -22.04
CA VAL A 50 6.43 2.62 -23.17
C VAL A 50 7.65 3.53 -23.03
N TRP A 51 7.97 3.95 -21.80
CA TRP A 51 9.14 4.79 -21.54
C TRP A 51 10.47 4.04 -21.60
N SER A 52 10.54 2.85 -21.00
CA SER A 52 11.80 2.12 -20.81
C SER A 52 12.05 1.05 -21.87
N GLY A 53 11.05 0.74 -22.69
CA GLY A 53 11.05 -0.36 -23.66
C GLY A 53 11.06 -1.77 -23.03
N LYS A 54 10.89 -1.88 -21.70
CA LYS A 54 10.95 -3.14 -20.96
C LYS A 54 9.69 -3.36 -20.14
N PRO A 55 9.11 -4.58 -20.15
CA PRO A 55 7.98 -4.94 -19.30
C PRO A 55 8.28 -4.70 -17.82
N ALA A 56 7.28 -4.19 -17.10
CA ALA A 56 7.34 -4.15 -15.65
C ALA A 56 7.18 -5.59 -15.14
N SER A 57 8.26 -6.24 -14.68
CA SER A 57 8.23 -7.64 -14.19
C SER A 57 7.99 -7.77 -12.69
N ASP A 58 8.22 -6.70 -11.93
CA ASP A 58 8.45 -6.79 -10.48
C ASP A 58 7.17 -6.62 -9.64
N TYR A 59 6.06 -7.22 -10.07
CA TYR A 59 4.77 -7.11 -9.37
C TYR A 59 4.74 -7.82 -8.02
N ASP A 60 5.59 -8.82 -7.81
CA ASP A 60 5.73 -9.55 -6.54
C ASP A 60 6.15 -8.65 -5.37
N SER A 61 6.78 -7.50 -5.68
CA SER A 61 7.20 -6.51 -4.68
C SER A 61 6.10 -5.50 -4.30
N LEU A 62 4.93 -5.59 -4.93
CA LEU A 62 3.83 -4.66 -4.70
C LEU A 62 2.97 -5.12 -3.53
N HIS A 63 3.01 -4.35 -2.45
CA HIS A 63 2.23 -4.60 -1.24
C HIS A 63 1.31 -3.43 -0.91
N VAL A 64 0.25 -3.69 -0.14
CA VAL A 64 -0.74 -2.66 0.22
C VAL A 64 -0.13 -1.59 1.12
N PHE A 65 -0.23 -0.33 0.71
CA PHE A 65 0.22 0.83 1.47
C PHE A 65 -0.42 0.90 2.87
N GLY A 66 0.39 1.28 3.86
CA GLY A 66 -0.02 1.47 5.25
C GLY A 66 -0.32 0.18 5.99
N PHE A 67 -0.02 -0.97 5.39
CA PHE A 67 -0.29 -2.25 6.00
C PHE A 67 0.77 -2.66 7.03
N THR A 68 0.39 -3.52 7.97
CA THR A 68 1.30 -3.99 9.03
C THR A 68 2.38 -4.88 8.44
N THR A 69 3.63 -4.55 8.76
CA THR A 69 4.82 -5.26 8.32
C THR A 69 5.77 -5.50 9.48
N TYR A 70 6.60 -6.52 9.33
CA TYR A 70 7.63 -6.86 10.30
C TYR A 70 8.98 -6.78 9.61
N TYR A 71 9.86 -5.93 10.10
CA TYR A 71 11.23 -5.84 9.59
C TYR A 71 12.19 -6.53 10.53
N HIS A 72 13.21 -7.18 9.95
CA HIS A 72 14.21 -7.89 10.71
C HIS A 72 15.18 -6.91 11.38
N VAL A 73 15.45 -7.13 12.68
CA VAL A 73 16.39 -6.33 13.48
C VAL A 73 17.45 -7.25 14.06
N LYS A 74 18.72 -6.86 13.90
CA LYS A 74 19.88 -7.53 14.48
C LYS A 74 20.21 -6.88 15.82
N GLU A 75 19.37 -7.13 16.82
CA GLU A 75 19.65 -6.80 18.23
C GLU A 75 20.22 -8.03 18.96
N SER A 76 20.46 -7.92 20.27
CA SER A 76 21.23 -8.91 21.03
C SER A 76 20.63 -10.33 20.97
N LYS A 77 21.37 -11.31 21.49
CA LYS A 77 21.06 -12.75 21.32
C LYS A 77 19.65 -13.17 21.78
N LEU A 78 19.03 -12.42 22.70
CA LEU A 78 17.72 -12.71 23.29
C LEU A 78 16.61 -11.72 22.88
N ASP A 79 16.93 -10.65 22.16
CA ASP A 79 15.94 -9.64 21.81
C ASP A 79 15.03 -10.08 20.65
N PRO A 80 13.79 -9.55 20.58
CA PRO A 80 12.90 -9.81 19.46
C PRO A 80 13.54 -9.42 18.13
N ARG A 81 13.71 -10.42 17.25
CA ARG A 81 14.35 -10.27 15.92
C ARG A 81 13.48 -9.57 14.88
N ALA A 82 12.23 -9.24 15.20
CA ALA A 82 11.30 -8.61 14.30
C ALA A 82 10.58 -7.45 15.01
N LYS A 83 10.56 -6.29 14.37
CA LYS A 83 9.83 -5.11 14.87
C LYS A 83 8.70 -4.74 13.94
N LYS A 84 7.59 -4.31 14.54
CA LYS A 84 6.37 -3.91 13.81
C LYS A 84 6.56 -2.53 13.17
N ALA A 85 6.14 -2.42 11.91
CA ALA A 85 6.15 -1.19 11.13
C ALA A 85 4.96 -1.14 10.17
N LEU A 86 4.74 0.01 9.55
CA LEU A 86 3.79 0.19 8.47
C LEU A 86 4.53 0.30 7.14
N PHE A 87 4.05 -0.38 6.12
CA PHE A 87 4.57 -0.24 4.77
C PHE A 87 4.24 1.15 4.21
N MET A 88 5.21 1.86 3.63
CA MET A 88 5.01 3.21 3.10
C MET A 88 5.28 3.29 1.60
N SER A 89 6.41 2.83 1.10
CA SER A 89 6.68 2.88 -0.34
C SER A 89 7.82 1.94 -0.69
N ILE A 90 8.02 1.71 -1.98
CA ILE A 90 9.24 1.09 -2.48
C ILE A 90 10.31 2.18 -2.59
N SER A 91 11.56 1.86 -2.23
CA SER A 91 12.67 2.81 -2.36
C SER A 91 13.08 2.97 -3.83
N SER A 92 13.34 4.20 -4.26
CA SER A 92 13.88 4.48 -5.59
C SER A 92 15.40 4.22 -5.60
N GLY A 93 15.87 3.36 -6.51
CA GLY A 93 17.31 3.13 -6.75
C GLY A 93 17.96 2.01 -5.94
N VAL A 94 17.35 1.57 -4.83
CA VAL A 94 17.82 0.42 -4.05
C VAL A 94 16.68 -0.57 -3.82
N LYS A 95 16.96 -1.88 -3.96
CA LYS A 95 15.98 -2.92 -3.64
C LYS A 95 15.74 -2.92 -2.13
N GLY A 96 14.61 -2.36 -1.72
CA GLY A 96 14.17 -2.26 -0.34
C GLY A 96 12.87 -1.47 -0.19
N TYR A 97 12.27 -1.60 0.98
CA TYR A 97 11.01 -1.00 1.34
C TYR A 97 11.23 0.14 2.33
N ARG A 98 10.49 1.23 2.12
CA ARG A 98 10.34 2.33 3.06
C ARG A 98 9.26 1.96 4.05
N LEU A 99 9.62 1.96 5.33
CA LEU A 99 8.77 1.55 6.43
C LEU A 99 8.63 2.68 7.44
N TRP A 100 7.49 2.74 8.12
CA TRP A 100 7.26 3.61 9.27
C TRP A 100 7.22 2.79 10.54
N CYS A 101 8.23 2.93 11.41
CA CYS A 101 8.24 2.21 12.68
C CYS A 101 7.31 2.89 13.69
N LEU A 102 6.37 2.12 14.24
CA LEU A 102 5.41 2.60 15.23
C LEU A 102 6.08 2.95 16.57
N SER A 103 7.14 2.22 16.95
CA SER A 103 7.85 2.42 18.21
C SER A 103 8.71 3.68 18.20
N SER A 104 9.50 3.88 17.14
CA SER A 104 10.44 4.99 17.06
C SER A 104 9.87 6.23 16.36
N LYS A 105 8.70 6.12 15.72
CA LYS A 105 8.09 7.17 14.88
C LYS A 105 9.07 7.72 13.84
N LYS A 106 9.88 6.83 13.26
CA LYS A 106 10.89 7.15 12.24
C LYS A 106 10.66 6.34 10.98
N ILE A 107 11.09 6.92 9.86
CA ILE A 107 11.16 6.26 8.57
C ILE A 107 12.42 5.40 8.54
N LEU A 108 12.28 4.15 8.13
CA LEU A 108 13.35 3.17 7.98
C LEU A 108 13.34 2.60 6.57
N PHE A 109 14.48 2.08 6.15
CA PHE A 109 14.61 1.33 4.90
C PHE A 109 15.10 -0.08 5.24
N SER A 110 14.35 -1.10 4.83
CA SER A 110 14.73 -2.50 5.02
C SER A 110 14.42 -3.30 3.77
N ARG A 111 15.28 -4.27 3.46
CA ARG A 111 15.03 -5.27 2.40
C ARG A 111 14.30 -6.49 2.95
N ASP A 112 14.70 -6.94 4.13
CA ASP A 112 14.15 -8.12 4.78
C ASP A 112 12.90 -7.71 5.58
N VAL A 113 11.74 -7.91 4.94
CA VAL A 113 10.43 -7.52 5.46
C VAL A 113 9.44 -8.65 5.22
N THR A 114 8.68 -8.98 6.25
CA THR A 114 7.56 -9.92 6.18
C THR A 114 6.26 -9.13 6.23
N PHE A 115 5.36 -9.40 5.27
CA PHE A 115 4.06 -8.76 5.15
C PHE A 115 2.99 -9.72 5.67
N ASP A 116 2.10 -9.22 6.55
CA ASP A 116 1.02 -10.03 7.14
C ASP A 116 -0.31 -9.86 6.37
N GLU A 117 -0.32 -10.11 5.07
CA GLU A 117 -1.45 -9.74 4.20
C GLU A 117 -2.78 -10.44 4.55
N PHE A 118 -2.73 -11.52 5.33
CA PHE A 118 -3.92 -12.23 5.83
C PHE A 118 -4.82 -11.36 6.70
N ALA A 119 -4.28 -10.36 7.40
CA ALA A 119 -5.12 -9.46 8.19
C ALA A 119 -5.94 -8.49 7.33
N ILE A 120 -5.64 -8.35 6.03
CA ILE A 120 -6.48 -7.62 5.07
C ILE A 120 -7.73 -8.44 4.77
N LEU A 121 -7.55 -9.73 4.44
CA LEU A 121 -8.65 -10.62 4.08
C LEU A 121 -9.68 -10.74 5.20
N LYS A 122 -9.24 -10.84 6.46
CA LYS A 122 -10.15 -10.88 7.61
C LYS A 122 -11.02 -9.62 7.74
N LYS A 123 -10.44 -8.44 7.51
CA LYS A 123 -11.18 -7.17 7.58
C LYS A 123 -12.22 -7.04 6.47
N VAL A 124 -11.89 -7.50 5.25
CA VAL A 124 -12.84 -7.51 4.13
C VAL A 124 -14.05 -8.38 4.48
N THR A 125 -13.82 -9.57 5.04
CA THR A 125 -14.92 -10.46 5.47
C THR A 125 -15.80 -9.80 6.55
N GLU A 126 -15.19 -9.15 7.55
CA GLU A 126 -15.92 -8.45 8.62
C GLU A 126 -16.73 -7.24 8.14
N ASP A 127 -16.22 -6.47 7.15
CA ASP A 127 -16.94 -5.34 6.56
C ASP A 127 -18.08 -5.80 5.61
N GLN A 128 -17.94 -6.97 4.97
CA GLN A 128 -19.03 -7.58 4.19
C GLN A 128 -20.19 -8.06 5.07
N GLU A 129 -19.88 -8.69 6.21
CA GLU A 129 -20.92 -9.15 7.17
C GLU A 129 -21.73 -7.98 7.75
N LYS A 130 -21.11 -6.83 8.00
CA LYS A 130 -21.82 -5.62 8.45
C LYS A 130 -22.77 -5.05 7.38
N THR A 131 -22.40 -5.16 6.11
CA THR A 131 -23.20 -4.63 5.00
C THR A 131 -24.46 -5.48 4.74
N ILE A 132 -24.37 -6.80 4.96
CA ILE A 132 -25.50 -7.73 4.82
C ILE A 132 -26.52 -7.58 5.97
N SER A 133 -26.09 -7.06 7.12
CA SER A 133 -26.93 -6.90 8.33
C SER A 133 -27.82 -5.65 8.39
N ILE A 134 -27.80 -4.77 7.38
CA ILE A 134 -28.72 -3.61 7.31
C ILE A 134 -29.99 -4.05 6.55
N PRO A 135 -31.16 -4.19 7.19
CA PRO A 135 -32.38 -4.57 6.49
C PRO A 135 -32.83 -3.40 5.62
N GLN A 136 -33.00 -3.65 4.32
CA GLN A 136 -33.59 -2.71 3.37
C GLN A 136 -35.05 -2.47 3.76
N GLN A 137 -35.33 -1.41 4.54
CA GLN A 137 -36.69 -0.92 4.73
C GLN A 137 -37.14 -0.25 3.43
N VAL A 138 -37.88 -1.00 2.63
CA VAL A 138 -38.61 -0.48 1.47
C VAL A 138 -39.88 0.19 2.01
N GLU A 139 -39.93 1.52 2.02
CA GLU A 139 -41.19 2.25 2.19
C GLU A 139 -42.03 2.08 0.91
N PRO A 140 -43.28 1.58 0.99
CA PRO A 140 -44.15 1.55 -0.17
C PRO A 140 -44.62 2.98 -0.49
N SER A 141 -44.28 3.45 -1.70
CA SER A 141 -44.80 4.67 -2.30
C SER A 141 -46.33 4.65 -2.37
N GLN A 142 -46.97 5.72 -1.89
CA GLN A 142 -48.41 5.96 -1.98
C GLN A 142 -48.92 6.07 -3.42
#